data_AF-A0A351SNB0-F1
#
_entry.id   AF-A0A351SNB0-F1
#
_cell.length_a   1.000
_cell.length_b   1.000
_cell.length_c   1.000
_cell.angle_alpha   90.00
_cell.angle_beta   90.00
_cell.angle_gamma   90.00
#
_symmetry.space_group_name_H-M   'P 1'
#
loop_
_entity.id
_entity.type
_entity.pdbx_description
1 polymer ?
#
loop_
_entity_poly.entity_id
_entity_poly.type
_entity_poly.pdbx_seq_one_letter_code
_entity_poly.pdbx_strand_id
1 'polypeptide(L)'
;MQKLMRKMLEKMNIAVVLALVLTMAGGFSGVTYVLAANTATQEASTATASTISVVGKVADSAITTITFPEGAPSATISAPYNDVDTVSDAQVLSGTVSEPAVRLKNTSGGTLNVTLEITTWTNGVAASEDYELVDTTDTTIASVASVLSADGNAASVATAVSMGTGTYKALYLELALSSVAGKTGASTLTILGETP
;
A
#
# COMPACT_ATOMS: atom_id res chain seq x y z
N MET A 1 42.76 -19.31 52.07
CA MET A 1 42.01 -18.50 51.08
C MET A 1 40.55 -18.90 50.92
N GLN A 2 40.19 -20.20 50.84
CA GLN A 2 38.78 -20.63 50.68
C GLN A 2 37.82 -20.16 51.81
N LYS A 3 38.27 -20.14 53.07
CA LYS A 3 37.47 -19.60 54.18
C LYS A 3 37.18 -18.10 54.08
N LEU A 4 38.06 -17.34 53.43
CA LEU A 4 37.89 -15.89 53.26
C LEU A 4 36.87 -15.60 52.14
N MET A 5 36.93 -16.32 51.02
CA MET A 5 35.95 -16.23 49.94
C MET A 5 34.55 -16.62 50.39
N ARG A 6 34.42 -17.70 51.18
CA ARG A 6 33.11 -18.15 51.68
C ARG A 6 32.45 -17.10 52.59
N LYS A 7 33.26 -16.41 53.40
CA LYS A 7 32.82 -15.34 54.30
C LYS A 7 32.49 -14.02 53.57
N MET A 8 33.07 -13.81 52.38
CA MET A 8 32.68 -12.70 51.50
C MET A 8 31.40 -12.99 50.72
N LEU A 9 31.18 -14.24 50.32
CA LEU A 9 29.97 -14.68 49.63
C LEU A 9 28.74 -14.67 50.56
N GLU A 10 28.90 -15.05 51.84
CA GLU A 10 27.83 -14.97 52.86
C GLU A 10 27.43 -13.53 53.21
N LYS A 11 28.31 -12.55 52.96
CA LYS A 11 28.04 -11.12 53.19
C LYS A 11 27.55 -10.39 51.95
N MET A 12 27.48 -11.08 50.80
CA MET A 12 26.92 -10.51 49.59
C MET A 12 25.41 -10.45 49.79
N ASN A 13 24.98 -9.30 50.32
CA ASN A 13 23.61 -9.04 50.73
C ASN A 13 22.70 -9.32 49.53
N ILE A 14 21.76 -10.26 49.66
CA ILE A 14 20.82 -10.65 48.60
C ILE A 14 20.15 -9.41 47.99
N ALA A 15 19.99 -8.34 48.77
CA ALA A 15 19.53 -7.03 48.34
C ALA A 15 20.39 -6.37 47.23
N VAL A 16 21.72 -6.54 47.24
CA VAL A 16 22.63 -5.99 46.22
C VAL A 16 22.53 -6.78 44.92
N VAL A 17 22.40 -8.11 45.02
CA VAL A 17 22.15 -8.97 43.83
C VAL A 17 20.76 -8.70 43.26
N LEU A 18 19.73 -8.55 44.09
CA LEU A 18 18.39 -8.19 43.65
C LEU A 18 18.34 -6.78 43.02
N ALA A 19 19.06 -5.80 43.58
CA ALA A 19 19.13 -4.45 43.02
C ALA A 19 19.82 -4.41 41.65
N LEU A 20 20.83 -5.27 41.43
CA LEU A 20 21.49 -5.38 40.13
C LEU A 20 20.58 -6.09 39.10
N VAL A 21 19.81 -7.11 39.52
CA VAL A 21 18.82 -7.78 38.66
C VAL A 21 17.65 -6.86 38.33
N LEU A 22 17.18 -6.04 39.28
CA LEU A 22 16.13 -5.05 39.02
C LEU A 22 16.59 -3.94 38.06
N THR A 23 17.85 -3.51 38.13
CA THR A 23 18.37 -2.49 37.21
C THR A 23 18.61 -3.03 35.80
N MET A 24 18.98 -4.31 35.66
CA MET A 24 19.05 -4.97 34.33
C MET A 24 17.67 -5.32 33.75
N ALA A 25 16.68 -5.65 34.60
CA ALA A 25 15.30 -5.89 34.17
C ALA A 25 14.52 -4.60 33.87
N GLY A 26 14.86 -3.48 34.54
CA GLY A 26 14.23 -2.17 34.35
C GLY A 26 14.75 -1.37 33.14
N GLY A 27 15.87 -1.79 32.53
CA GLY A 27 16.50 -1.09 31.42
C GLY A 27 15.81 -1.23 30.05
N PHE A 28 14.79 -2.09 29.92
CA PHE A 28 14.09 -2.33 28.66
C PHE A 28 12.65 -1.78 28.62
N SER A 29 12.15 -1.19 29.71
CA SER A 29 10.83 -0.58 29.75
C SER A 29 10.88 0.86 29.25
N GLY A 30 11.07 1.07 27.93
CA GLY A 30 10.94 2.42 27.39
C GLY A 30 11.61 2.73 26.06
N VAL A 31 12.18 1.76 25.34
CA VAL A 31 12.54 2.04 23.94
C VAL A 31 11.28 1.93 23.10
N THR A 32 10.49 3.00 23.10
CA THR A 32 9.52 3.24 22.04
C THR A 32 10.35 3.47 20.78
N TYR A 33 10.59 2.42 20.01
CA TYR A 33 11.05 2.59 18.64
C TYR A 33 9.93 3.32 17.91
N VAL A 34 10.02 4.65 17.82
CA VAL A 34 9.23 5.41 16.87
C VAL A 34 9.81 5.06 15.51
N LEU A 35 9.34 3.94 14.95
CA LEU A 35 9.56 3.65 13.54
C LEU A 35 8.79 4.73 12.79
N ALA A 36 9.54 5.66 12.18
CA ALA A 36 8.94 6.67 11.32
C ALA A 36 8.17 5.95 10.20
N ALA A 37 6.90 6.30 10.03
CA ALA A 37 6.08 5.67 9.02
C ALA A 37 6.40 6.21 7.62
N ASN A 38 5.88 5.52 6.62
CA ASN A 38 5.97 5.94 5.23
C ASN A 38 4.63 6.51 4.75
N THR A 39 4.70 7.46 3.83
CA THR A 39 3.54 8.06 3.15
C THR A 39 3.71 7.91 1.65
N ALA A 40 2.66 7.47 0.95
CA ALA A 40 2.73 7.22 -0.49
C ALA A 40 1.52 7.83 -1.22
N THR A 41 1.79 8.53 -2.32
CA THR A 41 0.76 9.14 -3.19
C THR A 41 0.99 8.71 -4.63
N GLN A 42 -0.05 8.34 -5.34
CA GLN A 42 0.02 7.96 -6.74
C GLN A 42 -0.84 8.91 -7.57
N GLU A 43 -0.27 9.47 -8.63
CA GLU A 43 -1.04 10.22 -9.61
C GLU A 43 -1.76 9.25 -10.55
N ALA A 44 -3.04 9.50 -10.82
CA ALA A 44 -3.80 8.80 -11.84
C ALA A 44 -3.73 9.60 -13.15
N SER A 45 -3.06 9.04 -14.15
CA SER A 45 -2.86 9.66 -15.45
C SER A 45 -3.54 8.89 -16.56
N THR A 46 -4.18 9.63 -17.45
CA THR A 46 -4.65 9.12 -18.74
C THR A 46 -3.92 9.82 -19.89
N ALA A 47 -2.75 10.42 -19.64
CA ALA A 47 -2.05 11.23 -20.63
C ALA A 47 -1.74 10.48 -21.94
N THR A 48 -1.71 9.15 -21.88
CA THR A 48 -1.45 8.27 -23.03
C THR A 48 -2.71 7.55 -23.54
N ALA A 49 -3.86 7.65 -22.86
CA ALA A 49 -5.14 7.11 -23.33
C ALA A 49 -6.13 8.24 -23.62
N SER A 50 -6.55 8.39 -24.87
CA SER A 50 -7.50 9.44 -25.25
C SER A 50 -8.95 9.10 -24.88
N THR A 51 -9.24 7.81 -24.66
CA THR A 51 -10.60 7.28 -24.53
C THR A 51 -10.84 6.40 -23.29
N ILE A 52 -9.88 6.29 -22.38
CA ILE A 52 -10.12 5.70 -21.06
C ILE A 52 -9.96 6.79 -20.01
N SER A 53 -10.99 6.99 -19.19
CA SER A 53 -10.95 7.92 -18.07
C SER A 53 -10.89 7.18 -16.73
N VAL A 54 -10.08 7.67 -15.79
CA VAL A 54 -10.11 7.24 -14.39
C VAL A 54 -11.12 8.12 -13.63
N VAL A 55 -12.11 7.48 -13.00
CA VAL A 55 -13.23 8.17 -12.33
C VAL A 55 -13.49 7.63 -10.92
N GLY A 56 -14.15 8.43 -10.08
CA GLY A 56 -14.50 8.05 -8.71
C GLY A 56 -15.45 6.86 -8.66
N LYS A 57 -15.64 6.24 -7.47
CA LYS A 57 -16.40 4.98 -7.35
C LYS A 57 -17.91 5.15 -7.55
N VAL A 58 -18.46 6.33 -7.21
CA VAL A 58 -19.91 6.62 -7.31
C VAL A 58 -20.25 7.41 -8.56
N ALA A 59 -19.60 8.56 -8.74
CA ALA A 59 -19.83 9.48 -9.84
C ALA A 59 -18.67 9.47 -10.84
N ASP A 60 -18.93 9.92 -12.07
CA ASP A 60 -17.92 10.02 -13.12
C ASP A 60 -17.04 11.28 -12.99
N SER A 61 -16.77 11.69 -11.75
CA SER A 61 -15.78 12.73 -11.45
C SER A 61 -14.40 12.21 -11.77
N ALA A 62 -13.63 12.97 -12.56
CA ALA A 62 -12.26 12.61 -12.90
C ALA A 62 -11.39 12.55 -11.64
N ILE A 63 -10.58 11.50 -11.55
CA ILE A 63 -9.62 11.30 -10.46
C ILE A 63 -8.24 11.68 -10.96
N THR A 64 -7.54 12.47 -10.16
CA THR A 64 -6.16 12.86 -10.47
C THR A 64 -5.16 12.23 -9.52
N THR A 65 -5.59 11.88 -8.30
CA THR A 65 -4.68 11.40 -7.27
C THR A 65 -5.31 10.28 -6.46
N ILE A 66 -4.51 9.25 -6.18
CA ILE A 66 -4.80 8.15 -5.27
C ILE A 66 -3.79 8.24 -4.12
N THR A 67 -4.24 8.22 -2.89
CA THR A 67 -3.38 8.29 -1.70
C THR A 67 -3.42 6.96 -0.97
N PHE A 68 -2.25 6.42 -0.67
CA PHE A 68 -2.09 5.29 0.24
C PHE A 68 -1.87 5.85 1.66
N PRO A 69 -2.72 5.48 2.64
CA PRO A 69 -2.55 5.89 4.02
C PRO A 69 -1.15 5.59 4.58
N GLU A 70 -0.76 6.37 5.60
CA GLU A 70 0.48 6.17 6.32
C GLU A 70 0.59 4.75 6.88
N GLY A 71 1.77 4.14 6.73
CA GLY A 71 2.01 2.77 7.17
C GLY A 71 3.39 2.55 7.75
N ALA A 72 3.50 1.55 8.63
CA ALA A 72 4.78 1.10 9.14
C ALA A 72 5.67 0.54 8.01
N PRO A 73 7.00 0.59 8.15
CA PRO A 73 7.90 -0.06 7.18
C PRO A 73 7.53 -1.53 6.98
N SER A 74 7.60 -2.01 5.74
CA SER A 74 7.19 -3.37 5.32
C SER A 74 5.70 -3.68 5.48
N ALA A 75 4.84 -2.72 5.79
CA ALA A 75 3.38 -2.94 5.83
C ALA A 75 2.78 -2.95 4.42
N THR A 76 1.70 -3.70 4.26
CA THR A 76 0.82 -3.61 3.08
C THR A 76 -0.31 -2.64 3.35
N ILE A 77 -0.56 -1.74 2.41
CA ILE A 77 -1.63 -0.75 2.46
C ILE A 77 -2.71 -1.12 1.45
N SER A 78 -3.89 -1.44 1.97
CA SER A 78 -5.01 -1.99 1.18
C SER A 78 -6.26 -1.11 1.17
N ALA A 79 -6.18 0.07 1.77
CA ALA A 79 -7.26 1.05 1.84
C ALA A 79 -6.84 2.41 1.21
N PRO A 80 -6.34 2.44 -0.04
CA PRO A 80 -6.12 3.69 -0.73
C PRO A 80 -7.45 4.45 -0.93
N TYR A 81 -7.36 5.77 -1.04
CA TYR A 81 -8.50 6.63 -1.36
C TYR A 81 -8.12 7.64 -2.43
N ASN A 82 -9.09 8.18 -3.16
CA ASN A 82 -8.84 9.18 -4.20
C ASN A 82 -9.19 10.61 -3.76
N ASP A 83 -8.85 11.59 -4.61
CA ASP A 83 -9.06 13.02 -4.36
C ASP A 83 -10.53 13.45 -4.32
N VAL A 84 -11.47 12.60 -4.75
CA VAL A 84 -12.93 12.88 -4.73
C VAL A 84 -13.65 12.14 -3.60
N ASP A 85 -13.41 10.85 -3.44
CA ASP A 85 -14.07 9.99 -2.44
C ASP A 85 -13.44 10.20 -1.04
N THR A 86 -12.16 10.63 -1.00
CA THR A 86 -11.40 10.97 0.22
C THR A 86 -11.24 9.81 1.22
N VAL A 87 -10.54 10.06 2.33
CA VAL A 87 -10.25 9.04 3.34
C VAL A 87 -11.50 8.43 3.99
N SER A 88 -12.63 9.16 4.03
CA SER A 88 -13.88 8.62 4.59
C SER A 88 -14.53 7.55 3.73
N ASP A 89 -14.13 7.47 2.46
CA ASP A 89 -14.66 6.54 1.47
C ASP A 89 -13.51 5.84 0.73
N ALA A 90 -12.57 5.29 1.51
CA ALA A 90 -11.45 4.53 0.97
C ALA A 90 -11.90 3.21 0.31
N GLN A 91 -10.99 2.58 -0.43
CA GLN A 91 -11.15 1.22 -0.92
C GLN A 91 -11.45 0.25 0.24
N VAL A 92 -12.32 -0.72 -0.03
CA VAL A 92 -12.66 -1.81 0.89
C VAL A 92 -12.43 -3.15 0.19
N LEU A 93 -11.57 -3.99 0.77
CA LEU A 93 -11.42 -5.39 0.37
C LEU A 93 -12.24 -6.26 1.30
N SER A 94 -13.16 -7.04 0.74
CA SER A 94 -14.09 -7.87 1.51
C SER A 94 -14.66 -8.97 0.63
N GLY A 95 -14.82 -10.18 1.19
CA GLY A 95 -15.50 -11.28 0.52
C GLY A 95 -17.03 -11.14 0.46
N THR A 96 -17.60 -10.04 0.98
CA THR A 96 -19.05 -9.79 0.97
C THR A 96 -19.43 -8.53 0.19
N VAL A 97 -18.80 -7.40 0.52
CA VAL A 97 -19.05 -6.11 -0.12
C VAL A 97 -17.72 -5.36 -0.22
N SER A 98 -17.06 -5.48 -1.36
CA SER A 98 -15.84 -4.74 -1.71
C SER A 98 -16.17 -3.43 -2.43
N GLU A 99 -15.29 -2.45 -2.29
CA GLU A 99 -15.39 -1.15 -2.97
C GLU A 99 -14.03 -0.77 -3.55
N PRO A 100 -13.93 -0.40 -4.83
CA PRO A 100 -12.65 -0.12 -5.47
C PRO A 100 -12.07 1.24 -5.07
N ALA A 101 -10.77 1.42 -5.34
CA ALA A 101 -10.13 2.73 -5.22
C ALA A 101 -10.64 3.71 -6.28
N VAL A 102 -10.81 3.24 -7.52
CA VAL A 102 -11.30 4.01 -8.67
C VAL A 102 -12.02 3.09 -9.66
N ARG A 103 -12.68 3.68 -10.66
CA ARG A 103 -13.20 2.96 -11.83
C ARG A 103 -12.50 3.45 -13.10
N LEU A 104 -12.25 2.54 -14.02
CA LEU A 104 -11.88 2.86 -15.40
C LEU A 104 -13.14 2.89 -16.24
N LYS A 105 -13.31 3.91 -17.09
CA LYS A 105 -14.44 4.04 -18.02
C LYS A 105 -13.93 4.12 -19.45
N ASN A 106 -14.45 3.26 -20.32
CA ASN A 106 -14.18 3.32 -21.75
C ASN A 106 -15.19 4.27 -22.42
N THR A 107 -14.70 5.42 -22.90
CA THR A 107 -15.48 6.43 -23.62
C THR A 107 -15.30 6.35 -25.14
N SER A 108 -14.52 5.40 -25.64
CA SER A 108 -14.35 5.16 -27.09
C SER A 108 -15.61 4.56 -27.70
N GLY A 109 -15.69 4.63 -29.04
CA GLY A 109 -16.71 3.94 -29.83
C GLY A 109 -16.47 2.44 -30.05
N GLY A 110 -15.48 1.83 -29.39
CA GLY A 110 -15.10 0.42 -29.62
C GLY A 110 -14.69 -0.31 -28.34
N THR A 111 -14.23 -1.55 -28.52
CA THR A 111 -13.65 -2.35 -27.43
C THR A 111 -12.17 -2.03 -27.30
N LEU A 112 -11.68 -1.86 -26.07
CA LEU A 112 -10.27 -1.57 -25.78
C LEU A 112 -9.71 -2.63 -24.83
N ASN A 113 -8.48 -3.07 -25.09
CA ASN A 113 -7.70 -3.82 -24.10
C ASN A 113 -6.99 -2.84 -23.16
N VAL A 114 -6.98 -3.16 -21.87
CA VAL A 114 -6.38 -2.30 -20.84
C VAL A 114 -4.94 -2.74 -20.58
N THR A 115 -4.00 -1.81 -20.77
CA THR A 115 -2.63 -1.93 -20.26
C THR A 115 -2.44 -0.88 -19.18
N LEU A 116 -1.87 -1.29 -18.04
CA LEU A 116 -1.48 -0.38 -16.96
C LEU A 116 0.01 -0.15 -17.06
N GLU A 117 0.44 1.09 -16.91
CA GLU A 117 1.85 1.46 -16.78
C GLU A 117 2.04 2.22 -15.48
N ILE A 118 3.11 1.92 -14.77
CA ILE A 118 3.48 2.64 -13.56
C ILE A 118 4.90 3.15 -13.68
N THR A 119 5.18 4.33 -13.12
CA THR A 119 6.55 4.84 -12.98
C THR A 119 7.25 4.28 -11.75
N THR A 120 8.57 4.41 -11.66
CA THR A 120 9.30 4.05 -10.43
C THR A 120 8.83 4.92 -9.26
N TRP A 121 8.47 4.27 -8.14
CA TRP A 121 8.19 4.94 -6.88
C TRP A 121 9.42 5.71 -6.38
N THR A 122 9.24 7.01 -6.18
CA THR A 122 10.32 7.87 -5.67
C THR A 122 10.74 7.49 -4.24
N ASN A 123 11.98 7.81 -3.89
CA ASN A 123 12.57 7.60 -2.56
C ASN A 123 12.62 6.15 -2.06
N GLY A 124 12.34 5.17 -2.94
CA GLY A 124 12.27 3.75 -2.60
C GLY A 124 11.22 3.47 -1.54
N VAL A 125 10.08 4.19 -1.59
CA VAL A 125 9.02 4.07 -0.58
C VAL A 125 8.23 2.77 -0.71
N ALA A 126 8.14 2.21 -1.92
CA ALA A 126 7.43 0.98 -2.22
C ALA A 126 8.41 -0.18 -2.43
N ALA A 127 8.03 -1.35 -1.94
CA ALA A 127 8.66 -2.63 -2.25
C ALA A 127 7.97 -3.32 -3.43
N SER A 128 6.65 -3.20 -3.54
CA SER A 128 5.87 -3.70 -4.67
C SER A 128 4.50 -3.02 -4.68
N GLU A 129 3.81 -3.14 -5.81
CA GLU A 129 2.43 -2.73 -5.96
C GLU A 129 1.65 -3.79 -6.74
N ASP A 130 0.45 -4.09 -6.25
CA ASP A 130 -0.47 -5.05 -6.84
C ASP A 130 -1.76 -4.34 -7.25
N TYR A 131 -2.44 -4.90 -8.25
CA TYR A 131 -3.70 -4.43 -8.78
C TYR A 131 -4.70 -5.58 -8.96
N GLU A 132 -5.98 -5.24 -9.05
CA GLU A 132 -7.04 -6.14 -9.49
C GLU A 132 -8.02 -5.33 -10.33
N LEU A 133 -8.36 -5.83 -11.52
CA LEU A 133 -9.21 -5.12 -12.47
C LEU A 133 -10.38 -6.02 -12.89
N VAL A 134 -11.56 -5.72 -12.35
CA VAL A 134 -12.74 -6.59 -12.47
C VAL A 134 -13.97 -5.83 -12.98
N ASP A 135 -15.02 -6.57 -13.33
CA ASP A 135 -16.32 -5.97 -13.58
C ASP A 135 -16.86 -5.27 -12.33
N THR A 136 -17.52 -4.12 -12.50
CA THR A 136 -18.09 -3.36 -11.36
C THR A 136 -19.22 -4.09 -10.64
N THR A 137 -19.68 -5.23 -11.18
CA THR A 137 -20.66 -6.11 -10.54
C THR A 137 -20.03 -7.15 -9.62
N ASP A 138 -18.71 -7.34 -9.67
CA ASP A 138 -18.01 -8.18 -8.70
C ASP A 138 -17.75 -7.37 -7.43
N THR A 139 -18.44 -7.74 -6.36
CA THR A 139 -18.36 -7.07 -5.04
C THR A 139 -17.73 -7.97 -3.98
N THR A 140 -16.99 -9.00 -4.39
CA THR A 140 -16.43 -10.01 -3.47
C THR A 140 -14.91 -10.07 -3.48
N ILE A 141 -14.28 -8.95 -3.83
CA ILE A 141 -12.82 -8.83 -3.92
C ILE A 141 -12.22 -8.75 -2.52
N ALA A 142 -11.75 -9.90 -2.02
CA ALA A 142 -11.18 -10.03 -0.68
C ALA A 142 -9.66 -9.75 -0.61
N SER A 143 -8.98 -9.74 -1.77
CA SER A 143 -7.53 -9.55 -1.87
C SER A 143 -7.17 -9.08 -3.26
N VAL A 144 -6.07 -8.34 -3.38
CA VAL A 144 -5.47 -7.95 -4.67
C VAL A 144 -4.27 -8.86 -4.92
N ALA A 145 -4.22 -9.49 -6.10
CA ALA A 145 -3.24 -10.56 -6.36
C ALA A 145 -2.44 -10.40 -7.65
N SER A 146 -2.86 -9.52 -8.56
CA SER A 146 -2.13 -9.31 -9.81
C SER A 146 -1.01 -8.30 -9.60
N VAL A 147 0.21 -8.64 -10.00
CA VAL A 147 1.36 -7.78 -9.76
C VAL A 147 1.38 -6.63 -10.77
N LEU A 148 1.37 -5.38 -10.29
CA LEU A 148 1.60 -4.20 -11.11
C LEU A 148 3.10 -3.88 -11.21
N SER A 149 3.80 -3.92 -10.08
CA SER A 149 5.26 -3.76 -9.99
C SER A 149 5.81 -4.62 -8.87
N ALA A 150 6.70 -5.56 -9.20
CA ALA A 150 7.24 -6.52 -8.23
C ALA A 150 8.31 -5.93 -7.29
N ASP A 151 8.85 -4.76 -7.62
CA ASP A 151 10.01 -4.16 -6.98
C ASP A 151 9.86 -2.63 -6.75
N GLY A 152 8.65 -2.10 -6.98
CA GLY A 152 8.37 -0.67 -6.91
C GLY A 152 8.95 0.15 -8.07
N ASN A 153 9.57 -0.48 -9.07
CA ASN A 153 10.08 0.21 -10.25
C ASN A 153 9.02 0.30 -11.35
N ALA A 154 9.35 1.09 -12.39
CA ALA A 154 8.49 1.24 -13.55
C ALA A 154 8.19 -0.11 -14.21
N ALA A 155 6.92 -0.33 -14.55
CA ALA A 155 6.44 -1.56 -15.13
C ALA A 155 5.25 -1.29 -16.05
N SER A 156 5.02 -2.19 -17.01
CA SER A 156 3.86 -2.17 -17.89
C SER A 156 3.22 -3.55 -17.89
N VAL A 157 1.90 -3.61 -17.67
CA VAL A 157 1.14 -4.84 -17.50
C VAL A 157 -0.07 -4.84 -18.42
N ALA A 158 -0.07 -5.77 -19.39
CA ALA A 158 -1.25 -6.09 -20.17
C ALA A 158 -2.21 -6.90 -19.29
N THR A 159 -3.34 -6.31 -18.90
CA THR A 159 -4.24 -6.90 -17.89
C THR A 159 -5.08 -8.06 -18.41
N ALA A 160 -5.06 -8.33 -19.72
CA ALA A 160 -5.99 -9.21 -20.43
C ALA A 160 -7.48 -8.85 -20.25
N VAL A 161 -7.79 -7.67 -19.70
CA VAL A 161 -9.14 -7.15 -19.58
C VAL A 161 -9.49 -6.33 -20.81
N SER A 162 -10.62 -6.67 -21.43
CA SER A 162 -11.25 -5.87 -22.48
C SER A 162 -12.43 -5.08 -21.92
N MET A 163 -12.58 -3.85 -22.38
CA MET A 163 -13.67 -2.95 -22.02
C MET A 163 -14.47 -2.61 -23.27
N GLY A 164 -15.75 -2.95 -23.30
CA GLY A 164 -16.66 -2.52 -24.36
C GLY A 164 -16.98 -1.01 -24.28
N THR A 165 -17.58 -0.47 -25.33
CA THR A 165 -18.06 0.92 -25.38
C THR A 165 -18.95 1.26 -24.18
N GLY A 166 -18.60 2.33 -23.45
CA GLY A 166 -19.39 2.83 -22.32
C GLY A 166 -19.35 1.95 -21.07
N THR A 167 -18.51 0.91 -21.04
CA THR A 167 -18.38 0.02 -19.89
C THR A 167 -17.37 0.53 -18.86
N TYR A 168 -17.48 -0.03 -17.65
CA TYR A 168 -16.63 0.30 -16.52
C TYR A 168 -15.92 -0.94 -16.01
N LYS A 169 -14.74 -0.74 -15.44
CA LYS A 169 -14.02 -1.74 -14.63
C LYS A 169 -13.66 -1.13 -13.29
N ALA A 170 -13.79 -1.92 -12.23
CA ALA A 170 -13.38 -1.54 -10.89
C ALA A 170 -11.88 -1.86 -10.72
N LEU A 171 -11.09 -0.87 -10.31
CA LEU A 171 -9.67 -1.02 -10.06
C LEU A 171 -9.41 -0.99 -8.55
N TYR A 172 -8.84 -2.09 -8.05
CA TYR A 172 -8.34 -2.22 -6.70
C TYR A 172 -6.82 -2.19 -6.70
N LEU A 173 -6.22 -1.63 -5.64
CA LEU A 173 -4.78 -1.47 -5.50
C LEU A 173 -4.33 -1.86 -4.10
N GLU A 174 -3.16 -2.48 -4.01
CA GLU A 174 -2.44 -2.71 -2.75
C GLU A 174 -0.98 -2.28 -2.92
N LEU A 175 -0.44 -1.57 -1.93
CA LEU A 175 0.95 -1.13 -1.93
C LEU A 175 1.72 -1.78 -0.77
N ALA A 176 2.76 -2.54 -1.08
CA ALA A 176 3.71 -2.98 -0.07
C ALA A 176 4.76 -1.90 0.13
N LEU A 177 4.84 -1.35 1.35
CA LEU A 177 5.86 -0.36 1.70
C LEU A 177 7.22 -1.02 1.85
N SER A 178 8.29 -0.28 1.54
CA SER A 178 9.65 -0.76 1.76
C SER A 178 10.00 -0.81 3.25
N SER A 179 11.10 -1.49 3.56
CA SER A 179 11.64 -1.57 4.93
C SER A 179 12.28 -0.28 5.42
N VAL A 180 12.41 0.74 4.55
CA VAL A 180 13.01 2.01 4.91
C VAL A 180 11.96 2.90 5.57
N ALA A 181 12.23 3.35 6.79
CA ALA A 181 11.34 4.20 7.57
C ALA A 181 11.41 5.68 7.19
N GLY A 182 10.32 6.41 7.44
CA GLY A 182 10.26 7.87 7.34
C GLY A 182 10.32 8.41 5.92
N LYS A 183 9.85 7.64 4.93
CA LYS A 183 9.87 8.03 3.52
C LYS A 183 8.52 8.54 3.06
N THR A 184 8.55 9.64 2.33
CA THR A 184 7.44 10.08 1.50
C THR A 184 7.83 9.86 0.05
N GLY A 185 6.94 9.27 -0.76
CA GLY A 185 7.20 9.09 -2.17
C GLY A 185 5.93 9.09 -3.01
N ALA A 186 6.11 9.39 -4.28
CA ALA A 186 5.08 9.32 -5.29
C ALA A 186 5.44 8.43 -6.49
N SER A 187 4.41 8.05 -7.24
CA SER A 187 4.46 7.40 -8.56
C SER A 187 3.30 7.91 -9.43
N THR A 188 3.30 7.61 -10.72
CA THR A 188 2.19 7.85 -11.65
C THR A 188 1.73 6.51 -12.22
N LEU A 189 0.43 6.22 -12.08
CA LEU A 189 -0.27 5.15 -12.79
C LEU A 189 -0.86 5.73 -14.08
N THR A 190 -0.42 5.22 -15.22
CA THR A 190 -0.91 5.60 -16.55
C THR A 190 -1.72 4.46 -17.16
N ILE A 191 -2.93 4.76 -17.63
CA ILE A 191 -3.69 3.80 -18.43
C ILE A 191 -3.24 3.93 -19.89
N LEU A 192 -2.65 2.87 -20.42
CA LEU A 192 -2.29 2.74 -21.83
C LEU A 192 -3.44 2.01 -22.54
N GLY A 193 -4.36 2.77 -23.10
CA GLY A 193 -5.45 2.25 -23.92
C GLY A 193 -5.08 2.27 -25.40
N GLU A 194 -5.74 1.40 -26.19
CA GLU A 194 -5.81 1.40 -27.66
C GLU A 194 -4.92 0.36 -28.37
N THR A 195 -5.08 -0.92 -28.03
CA THR A 195 -4.98 -1.97 -29.06
C THR A 195 -6.39 -2.49 -29.38
N PRO A 196 -6.92 -2.25 -30.60
CA PRO A 196 -8.18 -2.81 -31.07
C PRO A 196 -8.22 -4.34 -31.05
#